data_AF-A0A8C3T0S8-F1
#
_entry.id   AF-A0A8C3T0S8-F1
#
_cell.length_a   1.000
_cell.length_b   1.000
_cell.length_c   1.000
_cell.angle_alpha   90.00
_cell.angle_beta   90.00
_cell.angle_gamma   90.00
#
_symmetry.space_group_name_H-M   'P 1'
#
loop_
_entity.id
_entity.type
_entity.pdbx_description
1 polymer ?
#
loop_
_entity_poly.entity_id
_entity_poly.type
_entity_poly.pdbx_seq_one_letter_code
_entity_poly.pdbx_strand_id
1 'polypeptide(L)'
;MDTASHSLVLLQQLNMQREFGFLCDCTVAIGDVYFKAHRAVLAAFSNYFKMIFIHQTRKRKISCTVCGHKFLRKSQLLEHMYTHK
;
A
#
# COMPACT_ATOMS: atom_id res chain seq x y z
N MET A 1 -1.74 -31.40 -15.17
CA MET A 1 -0.79 -30.26 -15.08
C MET A 1 -0.52 -30.06 -13.60
N ASP A 2 0.69 -30.32 -13.15
CA ASP A 2 1.02 -30.31 -11.72
C ASP A 2 0.95 -28.89 -11.15
N THR A 3 0.25 -28.71 -10.03
CA THR A 3 0.02 -27.38 -9.45
C THR A 3 1.32 -26.69 -9.01
N ALA A 4 2.31 -27.48 -8.59
CA ALA A 4 3.64 -27.00 -8.19
C ALA A 4 4.46 -26.45 -9.36
N SER A 5 4.33 -27.02 -10.57
CA SER A 5 5.04 -26.50 -11.74
C SER A 5 4.39 -25.20 -12.24
N HIS A 6 3.06 -25.12 -12.17
CA HIS A 6 2.35 -23.89 -12.52
C HIS A 6 2.72 -22.70 -11.61
N SER A 7 2.79 -22.91 -10.28
CA SER A 7 3.15 -21.84 -9.34
C SER A 7 4.59 -21.36 -9.54
N LEU A 8 5.52 -22.26 -9.86
CA LEU A 8 6.90 -21.91 -10.17
C LEU A 8 7.00 -21.02 -11.41
N VAL A 9 6.33 -21.41 -12.50
CA VAL A 9 6.31 -20.62 -13.75
C VAL A 9 5.70 -19.24 -13.49
N LEU A 10 4.59 -19.16 -12.75
CA LEU A 10 3.98 -17.88 -12.39
C LEU A 10 4.95 -16.98 -11.61
N LEU A 11 5.64 -17.51 -10.59
CA LEU A 11 6.62 -16.75 -9.81
C LEU A 11 7.79 -16.27 -10.66
N GLN A 12 8.27 -17.09 -11.59
CA GLN A 12 9.31 -16.68 -12.55
C GLN A 12 8.85 -15.51 -13.42
N GLN A 13 7.62 -15.57 -13.95
CA GLN A 13 7.06 -14.48 -14.77
C GLN A 13 6.88 -13.18 -13.97
N LEU A 14 6.39 -13.28 -12.72
CA LEU A 14 6.27 -12.13 -11.83
C LEU A 14 7.64 -11.51 -11.49
N ASN A 15 8.68 -12.34 -11.32
CA ASN A 15 10.04 -11.86 -11.11
C ASN A 15 10.58 -11.08 -12.31
N MET A 16 10.37 -11.60 -13.52
CA MET A 16 10.75 -10.89 -14.76
C MET A 16 10.02 -9.55 -14.87
N GLN A 17 8.71 -9.52 -14.62
CA GLN A 17 7.95 -8.26 -14.60
C GLN A 17 8.52 -7.25 -13.61
N ARG A 18 8.95 -7.71 -12.42
CA ARG A 18 9.58 -6.86 -11.41
C ARG A 18 10.89 -6.25 -11.90
N GLU A 19 11.75 -7.04 -12.53
CA GLU A 19 13.06 -6.60 -13.04
C GLU A 19 12.93 -5.54 -14.15
N PHE A 20 11.95 -5.70 -15.05
CA PHE A 20 11.66 -4.72 -16.09
C PHE A 20 10.72 -3.58 -15.64
N GLY A 21 10.23 -3.63 -14.40
CA GLY A 21 9.29 -2.64 -13.86
C GLY A 21 7.87 -2.70 -14.45
N PHE A 22 7.52 -3.76 -15.18
CA PHE A 22 6.18 -3.94 -15.74
C PHE A 22 5.17 -4.30 -14.65
N LEU A 23 3.99 -3.67 -14.74
CA LEU A 23 2.84 -3.91 -13.83
C LEU A 23 3.15 -3.71 -12.34
N CYS A 24 4.31 -3.13 -12.01
CA CYS A 24 4.69 -2.82 -10.63
C CYS A 24 3.88 -1.62 -10.13
N ASP A 25 3.02 -1.86 -9.14
CA ASP A 25 2.09 -0.88 -8.58
C ASP A 25 2.61 -0.22 -7.28
N CYS A 26 3.81 -0.59 -6.84
CA CYS A 26 4.50 0.08 -5.74
C CYS A 26 6.01 0.15 -5.93
N THR A 27 6.64 0.98 -5.10
CA THR A 27 8.09 1.06 -4.95
C THR A 27 8.41 1.04 -3.46
N VAL A 28 9.27 0.12 -3.04
CA VAL A 28 9.73 -0.01 -1.65
C VAL A 28 11.08 0.68 -1.53
N ALA A 29 11.18 1.63 -0.60
CA ALA A 29 12.44 2.29 -0.27
C ALA A 29 13.09 1.59 0.94
N ILE A 30 14.38 1.27 0.82
CA ILE A 30 15.21 0.73 1.90
C ILE A 30 16.48 1.57 1.95
N GLY A 31 16.56 2.50 2.90
CA GLY A 31 17.55 3.58 2.85
C GLY A 31 17.35 4.41 1.59
N ASP A 32 18.44 4.62 0.84
CA ASP A 32 18.45 5.38 -0.42
C ASP A 32 18.19 4.52 -1.66
N VAL A 33 17.86 3.24 -1.49
CA VAL A 33 17.62 2.31 -2.60
C VAL A 33 16.13 2.07 -2.80
N TYR A 34 15.71 2.05 -4.06
CA TYR A 34 14.30 1.93 -4.47
C TYR A 34 14.07 0.66 -5.29
N PHE A 35 13.10 -0.15 -4.87
CA PHE A 35 12.77 -1.43 -5.50
C PHE A 35 11.34 -1.41 -6.05
N LYS A 36 11.18 -1.67 -7.35
CA LYS A 36 9.86 -1.92 -7.95
C LYS A 36 9.31 -3.25 -7.43
N ALA A 37 8.01 -3.30 -7.15
CA ALA A 37 7.35 -4.49 -6.66
C ALA A 37 5.85 -4.48 -6.92
N HIS A 38 5.23 -5.65 -6.77
CA HIS A 38 3.78 -5.84 -6.80
C HIS A 38 3.23 -5.95 -5.37
N ARG A 39 2.28 -5.10 -5.01
CA ARG A 39 1.65 -5.09 -3.68
C ARG A 39 1.00 -6.41 -3.35
N ALA A 40 0.39 -7.06 -4.35
CA ALA A 40 -0.26 -8.36 -4.19
C ALA A 40 0.72 -9.46 -3.77
N VAL A 41 1.90 -9.51 -4.41
CA VAL A 41 2.96 -10.48 -4.08
C VAL A 41 3.50 -10.20 -2.68
N LEU A 42 3.86 -8.95 -2.38
CA LEU A 42 4.35 -8.58 -1.05
C LEU A 42 3.32 -8.89 0.06
N ALA A 43 2.03 -8.65 -0.17
CA ALA A 43 0.97 -8.96 0.80
C ALA A 43 0.72 -10.47 0.97
N ALA A 44 0.94 -11.27 -0.07
CA ALA A 44 0.79 -12.72 0.00
C ALA A 44 1.85 -13.35 0.92
N PHE A 45 3.06 -12.80 0.94
CA PHE A 45 4.21 -13.37 1.65
C PHE A 45 4.66 -12.57 2.90
N SER A 46 4.01 -11.43 3.22
CA SER A 46 4.34 -10.64 4.41
C SER A 46 3.11 -10.00 5.04
N ASN A 47 2.85 -10.34 6.31
CA ASN A 47 1.75 -9.73 7.06
C ASN A 47 1.96 -8.22 7.29
N TYR A 48 3.21 -7.77 7.41
CA TYR A 48 3.55 -6.35 7.51
C TYR A 48 3.06 -5.58 6.28
N PHE A 49 3.44 -6.03 5.08
CA PHE A 49 3.00 -5.41 3.84
C PHE A 49 1.49 -5.54 3.63
N LYS A 50 0.90 -6.70 3.95
CA LYS A 50 -0.56 -6.90 3.91
C LYS A 50 -1.29 -5.84 4.74
N MET A 51 -0.89 -5.64 6.00
CA MET A 51 -1.51 -4.65 6.88
C MET A 51 -1.32 -3.23 6.34
N ILE A 52 -0.10 -2.86 5.93
CA ILE A 52 0.16 -1.53 5.36
C ILE A 52 -0.72 -1.27 4.15
N PHE A 53 -0.83 -2.21 3.22
CA PHE A 53 -1.59 -1.98 1.99
C PHE A 53 -3.10 -1.94 2.24
N ILE A 54 -3.62 -2.74 3.17
CA ILE A 54 -5.04 -2.67 3.58
C ILE A 54 -5.33 -1.36 4.31
N HIS A 55 -4.45 -0.90 5.20
CA HIS A 55 -4.66 0.34 5.93
C HIS A 55 -4.43 1.60 5.08
N GLN A 56 -3.52 1.55 4.10
CA GLN A 56 -3.31 2.64 3.14
C GLN A 56 -4.50 2.82 2.21
N THR A 57 -5.16 1.74 1.77
CA THR A 57 -6.42 1.87 1.00
C THR A 57 -7.57 2.33 1.88
N ARG A 58 -7.56 1.96 3.16
CA ARG A 58 -8.48 2.44 4.19
C ARG A 58 -7.89 3.63 4.96
N LYS A 59 -7.57 4.76 4.28
CA LYS A 59 -7.27 6.01 4.99
C LYS A 59 -8.45 6.32 5.92
N ARG A 60 -8.29 6.00 7.22
CA ARG A 60 -9.34 6.25 8.21
C ARG A 60 -9.49 7.76 8.29
N LYS A 61 -10.63 8.25 7.82
CA LYS A 61 -10.95 9.66 7.94
C LYS A 61 -11.00 10.01 9.43
N ILE A 62 -10.36 11.09 9.80
CA ILE A 62 -10.31 11.59 11.18
C ILE A 62 -11.45 12.57 11.33
N SER A 63 -12.29 12.42 12.35
CA SER A 63 -13.44 13.30 12.58
C SER A 63 -13.13 14.37 13.62
N CYS A 64 -13.65 15.58 13.42
CA CYS A 64 -13.76 16.58 14.46
C CYS A 64 -14.70 16.08 15.57
N THR A 65 -14.30 16.20 16.83
CA THR A 65 -15.10 15.74 17.98
C THR A 65 -16.25 16.69 18.31
N VAL A 66 -16.21 17.93 17.83
CA VAL A 66 -17.24 18.95 18.10
C VAL A 66 -18.38 18.88 17.07
N CYS A 67 -18.05 18.84 15.77
CA CYS A 67 -19.05 18.87 14.68
C CYS A 67 -19.15 17.57 13.87
N GLY A 68 -18.26 16.59 14.09
CA GLY A 68 -18.26 15.31 13.36
C GLY A 68 -17.69 15.35 11.94
N HIS A 69 -17.25 16.51 11.44
CA HIS A 69 -16.73 16.64 10.08
C HIS A 69 -15.46 15.80 9.87
N LYS A 70 -15.36 15.12 8.73
CA LYS A 70 -14.34 14.07 8.47
C LYS A 70 -13.26 14.55 7.52
N PHE A 71 -12.00 14.35 7.90
CA PHE A 71 -10.81 14.81 7.19
C PHE A 71 -9.90 13.66 6.78
N LEU A 72 -9.19 13.82 5.66
CA LEU A 72 -8.26 12.82 5.15
C LEU A 72 -6.86 12.95 5.76
N ARG A 73 -6.50 14.14 6.25
CA ARG A 73 -5.19 14.44 6.85
C ARG A 73 -5.36 15.11 8.22
N LYS A 74 -4.44 14.83 9.14
CA LYS A 74 -4.40 15.49 10.46
C LYS A 74 -4.27 17.01 10.35
N SER A 75 -3.50 17.51 9.37
CA SER A 75 -3.34 18.96 9.14
C SER A 75 -4.67 19.66 8.84
N GLN A 76 -5.54 19.04 8.03
CA GLN A 76 -6.86 19.59 7.70
C GLN A 76 -7.78 19.65 8.92
N LEU A 77 -7.73 18.63 9.78
CA LEU A 77 -8.48 18.66 11.04
C LEU A 77 -7.96 19.78 11.96
N LEU A 78 -6.65 19.95 12.08
CA LEU A 78 -6.05 21.00 12.92
C LEU A 78 -6.49 22.39 12.45
N GLU A 79 -6.37 22.69 11.16
CA GLU A 79 -6.81 23.98 10.60
C GLU A 79 -8.30 24.24 10.83
N HIS A 80 -9.14 23.20 10.66
CA HIS A 80 -10.55 23.27 11.02
C HIS A 80 -10.76 23.54 12.51
N MET A 81 -10.02 22.90 13.42
CA MET A 81 -10.19 23.12 14.86
C MET A 81 -9.84 24.55 15.30
N TYR A 82 -8.85 25.18 14.66
CA TYR A 82 -8.45 26.56 14.98
C TYR A 82 -9.40 27.63 14.43
N THR A 83 -10.15 27.33 13.38
CA THR A 83 -11.06 28.29 12.73
C THR A 83 -12.53 27.96 12.94
N HIS A 84 -12.83 26.72 13.31
CA HIS A 84 -14.12 26.07 13.57
C HIS A 84 -15.33 26.67 12.84
N LYS A 85 -15.13 27.00 11.56
CA LYS A 85 -16.18 27.44 10.64
C LYS A 85 -17.08 26.27 10.26
#